data_AF-A0A969YVT9-F1
#
_entry.id   AF-A0A969YVT9-F1
#
_cell.length_a   1.000
_cell.length_b   1.000
_cell.length_c   1.000
_cell.angle_alpha   90.00
_cell.angle_beta   90.00
_cell.angle_gamma   90.00
#
_symmetry.space_group_name_H-M   'P 1'
#
loop_
_entity.id
_entity.type
_entity.pdbx_description
1 polymer ?
#
loop_
_entity_poly.entity_id
_entity_poly.type
_entity_poly.pdbx_seq_one_letter_code
_entity_poly.pdbx_strand_id
1 'polypeptide(L)'
;MTQVSIQSNMKEDLKKPFWNARRLAIMAIFIALSAVGSFIKIPSPVCTIGLDSAPGYFAALAFGGFEGAVIIALGHILTSAVVGFPLTIPLHLVIAVLMALWAISYRLINKKLGLIPAMVVATILNGVVSSFIMLPMGGMGAVIGVMPFLVAGSAINVVLSGIAYKALKQSSLLK
;
A
#
# COMPACT_ATOMS: atom_id res chain seq x y z
N MET A 1 -9.09 -15.45 31.26
CA MET A 1 -7.64 -15.64 31.05
C MET A 1 -7.22 -15.76 29.57
N THR A 2 -8.14 -15.76 28.61
CA THR A 2 -7.87 -16.17 27.21
C THR A 2 -7.61 -15.04 26.21
N GLN A 3 -8.14 -13.83 26.40
CA GLN A 3 -7.97 -12.73 25.42
C GLN A 3 -6.66 -11.94 25.62
N VAL A 4 -6.28 -11.74 26.89
CA VAL A 4 -5.08 -10.97 27.27
C VAL A 4 -3.78 -11.69 26.83
N SER A 5 -3.75 -13.02 26.92
CA SER A 5 -2.60 -13.84 26.50
C SER A 5 -2.41 -13.90 24.98
N ILE A 6 -3.49 -13.84 24.20
CA ILE A 6 -3.43 -13.80 22.73
C ILE A 6 -2.85 -12.46 22.25
N GLN A 7 -3.22 -11.39 22.93
CA GLN A 7 -2.87 -10.01 22.61
C GLN A 7 -1.41 -9.68 22.99
N SER A 8 -0.93 -10.21 24.13
CA SER A 8 0.49 -10.12 24.52
C SER A 8 1.39 -10.90 23.56
N ASN A 9 1.00 -12.12 23.18
CA ASN A 9 1.75 -12.94 22.22
C ASN A 9 1.83 -12.29 20.83
N MET A 10 0.77 -11.61 20.37
CA MET A 10 0.77 -10.93 19.07
C MET A 10 1.78 -9.79 18.99
N LYS A 11 1.90 -8.96 20.04
CA LYS A 11 2.90 -7.88 20.10
C LYS A 11 4.33 -8.40 20.26
N GLU A 12 4.49 -9.54 20.92
CA GLU A 12 5.79 -10.17 21.15
C GLU A 12 6.29 -10.94 19.92
N ASP A 13 5.38 -11.57 19.19
CA ASP A 13 5.64 -12.17 17.87
C ASP A 13 6.03 -11.11 16.84
N LEU A 14 5.47 -9.89 16.95
CA LEU A 14 5.88 -8.74 16.13
C LEU A 14 7.29 -8.21 16.48
N LYS A 15 7.93 -8.70 17.55
CA LYS A 15 9.32 -8.38 17.89
C LYS A 15 10.31 -9.48 17.46
N LYS A 16 9.83 -10.67 17.11
CA LYS A 16 10.65 -11.81 16.65
C LYS A 16 11.05 -11.67 15.18
N PRO A 17 12.17 -12.31 14.75
CA PRO A 17 12.69 -12.16 13.38
C PRO A 17 11.67 -12.56 12.32
N PHE A 18 11.93 -12.13 11.08
CA PHE A 18 11.10 -12.27 9.88
C PHE A 18 10.39 -13.63 9.68
N TRP A 19 10.94 -14.69 10.26
CA TRP A 19 10.53 -16.10 10.11
C TRP A 19 9.39 -16.57 11.02
N ASN A 20 8.65 -15.67 11.66
CA ASN A 20 7.45 -16.09 12.39
C ASN A 20 6.33 -16.43 11.39
N ALA A 21 5.93 -17.70 11.33
CA ALA A 21 4.90 -18.21 10.42
C ALA A 21 3.60 -17.40 10.46
N ARG A 22 3.22 -16.89 11.64
CA ARG A 22 2.03 -16.04 11.79
C ARG A 22 2.17 -14.71 11.06
N ARG A 23 3.36 -14.07 11.11
CA ARG A 23 3.62 -12.80 10.41
C ARG A 23 3.59 -13.00 8.91
N LEU A 24 4.23 -14.07 8.43
CA LEU A 24 4.22 -14.42 7.01
C LEU A 24 2.81 -14.72 6.50
N ALA A 25 2.00 -15.46 7.27
CA ALA A 25 0.61 -15.73 6.92
C ALA A 25 -0.22 -14.45 6.82
N ILE A 26 -0.07 -13.50 7.75
CA ILE A 26 -0.74 -12.19 7.69
C ILE A 26 -0.32 -11.46 6.41
N MET A 27 0.99 -11.39 6.12
CA MET A 27 1.47 -10.74 4.90
C MET A 27 0.91 -11.38 3.63
N ALA A 28 0.87 -12.71 3.57
CA ALA A 28 0.29 -13.44 2.44
C ALA A 28 -1.19 -13.11 2.23
N ILE A 29 -1.98 -13.01 3.31
CA ILE A 29 -3.40 -12.62 3.24
C ILE A 29 -3.55 -11.20 2.67
N PHE A 30 -2.74 -10.24 3.13
CA PHE A 30 -2.82 -8.87 2.61
C PHE A 30 -2.33 -8.75 1.17
N ILE A 31 -1.32 -9.53 0.76
CA ILE A 31 -0.87 -9.62 -0.63
C ILE A 31 -2.00 -10.18 -1.52
N ALA A 32 -2.67 -11.24 -1.06
CA ALA A 32 -3.83 -11.80 -1.76
C ALA A 32 -4.98 -10.77 -1.84
N LEU A 33 -5.22 -10.01 -0.77
CA LEU A 33 -6.21 -8.95 -0.74
C LEU A 33 -5.87 -7.83 -1.73
N SER A 34 -4.59 -7.47 -1.91
CA SER A 34 -4.15 -6.54 -2.95
C SER A 34 -4.48 -7.06 -4.34
N ALA A 35 -4.20 -8.34 -4.61
CA ALA A 35 -4.54 -8.96 -5.89
C ALA A 35 -6.06 -8.97 -6.14
N VAL A 36 -6.88 -9.29 -5.14
CA VAL A 36 -8.35 -9.23 -5.26
C VAL A 36 -8.85 -7.78 -5.43
N GLY A 37 -8.29 -6.85 -4.67
CA GLY A 37 -8.60 -5.42 -4.74
C GLY A 37 -8.28 -4.81 -6.11
N SER A 38 -7.31 -5.37 -6.83
CA SER A 38 -6.98 -4.94 -8.19
C SER A 38 -8.09 -5.14 -9.21
N PHE A 39 -9.05 -6.03 -8.96
CA PHE A 39 -10.21 -6.21 -9.85
C PHE A 39 -11.23 -5.09 -9.71
N ILE A 40 -11.22 -4.35 -8.59
CA ILE A 40 -12.02 -3.14 -8.41
C ILE A 40 -11.28 -1.99 -9.08
N LYS A 41 -11.67 -1.73 -10.33
CA LYS A 41 -10.94 -0.89 -11.27
C LYS A 41 -11.63 0.44 -11.48
N ILE A 42 -10.89 1.53 -11.28
CA ILE A 42 -11.34 2.87 -11.65
C ILE A 42 -10.86 3.14 -13.08
N PRO A 43 -11.77 3.49 -14.02
CA PRO A 43 -11.41 3.71 -15.41
C PRO A 43 -10.41 4.88 -15.55
N SER A 44 -9.35 4.66 -16.33
CA SER A 44 -8.35 5.68 -16.65
C SER A 44 -7.78 5.48 -18.06
N PRO A 45 -7.27 6.55 -18.73
CA PRO A 45 -6.82 6.51 -20.12
C PRO A 45 -5.60 5.62 -20.36
N VAL A 46 -4.79 5.39 -19.33
CA VAL A 46 -3.49 4.71 -19.48
C VAL A 46 -3.53 3.28 -18.93
N CYS A 47 -4.47 2.99 -18.03
CA CYS A 47 -4.91 1.68 -17.57
C CYS A 47 -5.88 1.87 -16.39
N THR A 48 -6.72 0.89 -16.08
CA THR A 48 -7.54 0.97 -14.87
C THR A 48 -6.67 1.00 -13.61
N ILE A 49 -6.96 1.93 -12.69
CA ILE A 49 -6.24 2.00 -11.41
C ILE A 49 -7.00 1.17 -10.38
N GLY A 50 -6.32 0.17 -9.82
CA GLY A 50 -6.89 -0.77 -8.86
C GLY A 50 -6.84 -0.26 -7.42
N LEU A 51 -7.46 -1.05 -6.53
CA LEU A 51 -7.39 -0.85 -5.08
C LEU A 51 -6.33 -1.74 -4.41
N ASP A 52 -5.27 -2.06 -5.16
CA ASP A 52 -4.19 -2.97 -4.76
C ASP A 52 -3.26 -2.37 -3.69
N SER A 53 -3.17 -1.04 -3.60
CA SER A 53 -2.31 -0.35 -2.65
C SER A 53 -2.90 -0.24 -1.25
N ALA A 54 -4.22 -0.28 -1.10
CA ALA A 54 -4.91 -0.07 0.18
C ALA A 54 -4.53 -1.12 1.24
N PRO A 55 -4.48 -2.43 0.94
CA PRO A 55 -4.04 -3.47 1.89
C PRO A 55 -2.60 -3.25 2.37
N GLY A 56 -1.70 -2.84 1.47
CA GLY A 56 -0.30 -2.55 1.78
C GLY A 56 -0.12 -1.30 2.64
N TYR A 57 -0.80 -0.20 2.30
CA TYR A 57 -0.81 1.01 3.12
C TYR A 57 -1.39 0.77 4.52
N PHE A 58 -2.48 0.01 4.61
CA PHE A 58 -3.06 -0.38 5.89
C PHE A 58 -2.06 -1.18 6.72
N ALA A 59 -1.42 -2.18 6.12
CA ALA A 59 -0.44 -3.01 6.81
C ALA A 59 0.78 -2.20 7.27
N ALA A 60 1.18 -1.16 6.53
CA ALA A 60 2.22 -0.22 6.92
C ALA A 60 1.87 0.50 8.22
N LEU A 61 0.62 0.93 8.37
CA LEU A 61 0.13 1.57 9.59
C LEU A 61 -0.03 0.59 10.75
N ALA A 62 -0.60 -0.59 10.48
CA ALA A 62 -1.04 -1.55 11.51
C ALA A 62 0.09 -2.45 12.04
N PHE A 63 0.89 -3.05 11.16
CA PHE A 63 1.87 -4.08 11.53
C PHE A 63 3.30 -3.57 11.53
N GLY A 64 3.63 -2.65 10.60
CA GLY A 64 4.95 -2.05 10.55
C GLY A 64 5.35 -1.62 9.15
N GLY A 65 6.37 -0.76 9.07
CA GLY A 65 6.76 -0.13 7.81
C GLY A 65 7.37 -1.14 6.84
N PHE A 66 8.10 -2.13 7.37
CA PHE A 66 8.71 -3.17 6.57
C PHE A 66 7.65 -4.16 6.04
N GLU A 67 6.74 -4.60 6.90
CA GLU A 67 5.64 -5.50 6.54
C GLU A 67 4.76 -4.86 5.46
N GLY A 68 4.35 -3.61 5.66
CA GLY A 68 3.59 -2.85 4.67
C GLY A 68 4.33 -2.63 3.36
N ALA A 69 5.65 -2.37 3.41
CA ALA A 69 6.49 -2.21 2.22
C ALA A 69 6.55 -3.49 1.37
N VAL A 70 6.72 -4.65 2.00
CA VAL A 70 6.74 -5.93 1.28
C VAL A 70 5.35 -6.25 0.71
N ILE A 71 4.29 -6.05 1.49
CA ILE A 71 2.91 -6.30 1.04
C ILE A 71 2.56 -5.42 -0.16
N ILE A 72 2.83 -4.12 -0.08
CA ILE A 72 2.45 -3.18 -1.17
C ILE A 72 3.27 -3.45 -2.43
N ALA A 73 4.56 -3.76 -2.32
CA ALA A 73 5.42 -4.06 -3.47
C ALA A 73 5.00 -5.36 -4.17
N LEU A 74 4.83 -6.44 -3.40
CA LEU A 74 4.41 -7.73 -3.97
C LEU A 74 2.97 -7.68 -4.48
N GLY A 75 2.08 -7.01 -3.75
CA GLY A 75 0.69 -6.79 -4.18
C GLY A 75 0.61 -6.04 -5.51
N HIS A 76 1.45 -5.02 -5.69
CA HIS A 76 1.56 -4.29 -6.96
C HIS A 76 2.06 -5.20 -8.09
N ILE A 77 3.15 -5.94 -7.88
CA ILE A 77 3.69 -6.85 -8.91
C ILE A 77 2.65 -7.90 -9.33
N LEU A 78 1.93 -8.49 -8.37
CA LEU A 78 0.86 -9.45 -8.67
C LEU A 78 -0.29 -8.80 -9.43
N THR A 79 -0.70 -7.61 -9.03
CA THR A 79 -1.74 -6.84 -9.73
C THR A 79 -1.35 -6.56 -11.18
N SER A 80 -0.11 -6.10 -11.38
CA SER A 80 0.44 -5.85 -12.71
C SER A 80 0.55 -7.14 -13.53
N ALA A 81 0.88 -8.26 -12.91
CA ALA A 81 0.90 -9.57 -13.57
C ALA A 81 -0.49 -10.00 -14.06
N VAL A 82 -1.54 -9.78 -13.26
CA VAL A 82 -2.93 -10.10 -13.62
C VAL A 82 -3.40 -9.32 -14.86
N VAL A 83 -2.91 -8.10 -15.06
CA VAL A 83 -3.23 -7.28 -16.25
C VAL A 83 -2.17 -7.37 -17.37
N GLY A 84 -1.17 -8.25 -17.24
CA GLY A 84 -0.19 -8.51 -18.29
C GLY A 84 0.97 -7.50 -18.39
N PHE A 85 1.30 -6.79 -17.30
CA PHE A 85 2.38 -5.80 -17.23
C PHE A 85 2.32 -4.71 -18.32
N PRO A 86 1.31 -3.83 -18.31
CA PRO A 86 1.04 -2.86 -19.39
C PRO A 86 2.22 -1.92 -19.70
N LEU A 87 2.99 -1.55 -18.68
CA LEU A 87 4.18 -0.70 -18.79
C LEU A 87 5.51 -1.47 -18.78
N THR A 88 5.48 -2.78 -19.07
CA THR A 88 6.61 -3.74 -18.99
C THR A 88 6.99 -4.14 -17.56
N ILE A 89 7.69 -5.28 -17.42
CA ILE A 89 8.13 -5.83 -16.12
C ILE A 89 9.12 -4.91 -15.40
N PRO A 90 10.18 -4.36 -16.05
CA PRO A 90 11.17 -3.53 -15.35
C PRO A 90 10.54 -2.29 -14.70
N LEU A 91 9.59 -1.65 -15.37
CA LEU A 91 8.98 -0.44 -14.83
C LEU A 91 8.11 -0.72 -13.61
N HIS A 92 7.34 -1.82 -13.63
CA HIS A 92 6.55 -2.24 -12.47
C HIS A 92 7.42 -2.62 -11.27
N LEU A 93 8.62 -3.13 -11.49
CA LEU A 93 9.57 -3.36 -10.41
C LEU A 93 10.03 -2.05 -9.77
N VAL A 94 10.32 -1.03 -10.59
CA VAL A 94 10.66 0.32 -10.09
C VAL A 94 9.48 0.95 -9.34
N ILE A 95 8.26 0.84 -9.86
CA ILE A 95 7.05 1.35 -9.21
C ILE A 95 6.80 0.60 -7.89
N ALA A 96 6.99 -0.71 -7.83
CA ALA A 96 6.87 -1.49 -6.60
C ALA A 96 7.84 -0.99 -5.51
N VAL A 97 9.08 -0.64 -5.87
CA VAL A 97 10.05 -0.03 -4.95
C VAL A 97 9.57 1.35 -4.48
N LEU A 98 9.08 2.20 -5.38
CA LEU A 98 8.51 3.49 -5.01
C LEU A 98 7.33 3.34 -4.05
N MET A 99 6.40 2.43 -4.33
CA MET A 99 5.26 2.15 -3.46
C MET A 99 5.69 1.65 -2.08
N ALA A 100 6.72 0.80 -1.99
CA ALA A 100 7.31 0.41 -0.72
C ALA A 100 7.84 1.61 0.07
N LEU A 101 8.56 2.52 -0.58
CA LEU A 101 9.05 3.77 0.03
C LEU A 101 7.91 4.66 0.51
N TRP A 102 6.82 4.75 -0.26
CA TRP A 102 5.63 5.53 0.11
C TRP A 102 4.88 4.91 1.29
N ALA A 103 4.80 3.59 1.39
CA ALA A 103 4.21 2.91 2.54
C ALA A 103 5.02 3.17 3.83
N ILE A 104 6.35 3.12 3.75
CA ILE A 104 7.23 3.49 4.87
C ILE A 104 7.02 4.96 5.25
N SER A 105 7.03 5.85 4.26
CA SER A 105 6.81 7.29 4.46
C SER A 105 5.47 7.57 5.13
N TYR A 106 4.40 6.92 4.65
CA TYR A 106 3.05 7.03 5.19
C TYR A 106 3.00 6.68 6.69
N ARG A 107 3.66 5.58 7.09
CA ARG A 107 3.77 5.21 8.49
C ARG A 107 4.58 6.21 9.31
N LEU A 108 5.74 6.64 8.81
CA LEU A 108 6.62 7.57 9.53
C LEU A 108 5.93 8.91 9.79
N ILE A 109 5.22 9.43 8.79
CA ILE A 109 4.46 10.67 8.91
C ILE A 109 3.28 10.48 9.87
N ASN A 110 2.56 9.36 9.78
CA ASN A 110 1.45 9.07 10.70
C ASN A 110 1.92 9.05 12.17
N LYS A 111 3.13 8.54 12.44
CA LYS A 111 3.71 8.55 13.80
C LYS A 111 4.06 9.95 14.30
N LYS A 112 4.44 10.89 13.42
CA LYS A 112 4.90 12.23 13.79
C LYS A 112 3.80 13.29 13.77
N LEU A 113 2.96 13.25 12.73
CA LEU A 113 1.98 14.31 12.42
C LEU A 113 0.53 13.81 12.47
N GLY A 114 0.30 12.51 12.63
CA GLY A 114 -1.02 11.90 12.66
C GLY A 114 -1.55 11.49 11.29
N LEU A 115 -2.75 10.91 11.27
CA LEU A 115 -3.27 10.17 10.12
C LEU A 115 -3.61 11.07 8.93
N ILE A 116 -4.25 12.22 9.18
CA ILE A 116 -4.71 13.11 8.10
C ILE A 116 -3.52 13.67 7.29
N PRO A 117 -2.48 14.26 7.91
CA PRO A 117 -1.29 14.69 7.17
C PRO A 117 -0.59 13.54 6.44
N ALA A 118 -0.52 12.36 7.06
CA ALA A 118 0.04 11.18 6.42
C ALA A 118 -0.72 10.79 5.16
N MET A 119 -2.06 10.86 5.18
CA MET A 119 -2.89 10.53 4.03
C MET A 119 -2.68 11.50 2.87
N VAL A 120 -2.59 12.79 3.17
CA VAL A 120 -2.31 13.82 2.16
C VAL A 120 -0.93 13.58 1.53
N VAL A 121 0.11 13.39 2.34
CA VAL A 121 1.47 13.20 1.83
C VAL A 121 1.59 11.90 1.03
N ALA A 122 1.02 10.79 1.51
CA ALA A 122 1.04 9.53 0.76
C ALA A 122 0.34 9.66 -0.61
N THR A 123 -0.77 10.40 -0.66
CA THR A 123 -1.49 10.69 -1.91
C THR A 123 -0.64 11.53 -2.87
N ILE A 124 0.10 12.53 -2.37
CA ILE A 124 0.98 13.35 -3.21
C ILE A 124 2.18 12.55 -3.71
N LEU A 125 2.83 11.76 -2.86
CA LEU A 125 4.00 10.97 -3.23
C LEU A 125 3.64 9.89 -4.27
N ASN A 126 2.55 9.17 -4.05
CA ASN A 126 2.14 8.12 -4.97
C ASN A 126 1.41 8.67 -6.21
N GLY A 127 0.63 9.75 -6.08
CA GLY A 127 -0.11 10.34 -7.18
C GLY A 127 0.73 11.26 -8.06
N VAL A 128 1.33 12.29 -7.44
CA VAL A 128 2.07 13.34 -8.15
C VAL A 128 3.50 12.92 -8.40
N VAL A 129 4.27 12.56 -7.36
CA VAL A 129 5.71 12.27 -7.53
C VAL A 129 5.93 11.03 -8.40
N SER A 130 5.13 9.98 -8.21
CA SER A 130 5.31 8.76 -9.00
C SER A 130 4.89 8.93 -10.47
N SER A 131 4.05 9.91 -10.81
CA SER A 131 3.69 10.14 -12.22
C SER A 131 4.88 10.62 -13.07
N PHE A 132 5.91 11.23 -12.46
CA PHE A 132 7.14 11.61 -13.15
C PHE A 132 7.96 10.42 -13.66
N ILE A 133 7.67 9.19 -13.22
CA ILE A 133 8.28 7.99 -13.81
C ILE A 133 7.88 7.82 -15.30
N MET A 134 6.82 8.50 -15.75
CA MET A 134 6.39 8.53 -17.15
C MET A 134 7.18 9.49 -18.04
N LEU A 135 8.00 10.37 -17.46
CA LEU A 135 8.74 11.38 -18.21
C LEU A 135 9.67 10.77 -19.29
N PRO A 136 10.41 9.67 -19.02
CA PRO A 136 11.23 9.03 -20.06
C PRO A 136 10.42 8.31 -21.15
N MET A 137 9.14 7.97 -20.91
CA MET A 137 8.32 7.20 -21.85
C MET A 137 7.58 8.07 -22.86
N GLY A 138 7.14 9.26 -22.45
CA GLY A 138 6.34 10.15 -23.31
C GLY A 138 6.39 11.62 -22.90
N GLY A 139 7.45 12.02 -22.17
CA GLY A 139 7.64 13.39 -21.71
C GLY A 139 6.56 13.87 -20.75
N MET A 140 6.39 15.19 -20.70
CA MET A 140 5.38 15.83 -19.84
C MET A 140 3.95 15.47 -20.24
N GLY A 141 3.70 15.13 -21.51
CA GLY A 141 2.37 14.68 -21.97
C GLY A 141 1.92 13.40 -21.26
N ALA A 142 2.82 12.41 -21.13
CA ALA A 142 2.53 11.18 -20.41
C ALA A 142 2.35 11.41 -18.90
N VAL A 143 3.17 12.29 -18.30
CA VAL A 143 3.05 12.67 -16.88
C VAL A 143 1.68 13.30 -16.60
N ILE A 144 1.30 14.33 -17.35
CA ILE A 144 0.04 15.06 -17.15
C ILE A 144 -1.17 14.16 -17.47
N GLY A 145 -1.05 13.26 -18.47
CA GLY A 145 -2.11 12.32 -18.83
C GLY A 145 -2.41 11.27 -17.75
N VAL A 146 -1.39 10.84 -17.00
CA VAL A 146 -1.50 9.81 -15.95
C VAL A 146 -1.82 10.42 -14.58
N MET A 147 -1.25 11.58 -14.27
CA MET A 147 -1.28 12.20 -12.94
C MET A 147 -2.67 12.33 -12.30
N PRO A 148 -3.72 12.88 -12.94
CA PRO A 148 -5.00 13.08 -12.26
C PRO A 148 -5.64 11.75 -11.82
N PHE A 149 -5.47 10.70 -12.63
CA PHE A 149 -5.96 9.37 -12.32
C PHE A 149 -5.13 8.73 -11.20
N LEU A 150 -3.80 8.84 -11.25
CA LEU A 150 -2.92 8.35 -10.18
C LEU A 150 -3.23 9.01 -8.84
N VAL A 151 -3.48 10.33 -8.84
CA VAL A 151 -3.90 11.07 -7.64
C VAL A 151 -5.24 10.55 -7.12
N ALA A 152 -6.25 10.40 -7.98
CA ALA A 152 -7.57 9.90 -7.59
C ALA A 152 -7.49 8.47 -7.02
N GLY A 153 -6.84 7.55 -7.73
CA GLY A 153 -6.66 6.17 -7.29
C GLY A 153 -5.84 6.08 -6.01
N SER A 154 -4.79 6.88 -5.88
CA SER A 154 -4.00 6.94 -4.64
C SER A 154 -4.82 7.46 -3.47
N ALA A 155 -5.62 8.52 -3.67
CA ALA A 155 -6.46 9.08 -2.62
C ALA A 155 -7.43 8.03 -2.09
N ILE A 156 -8.09 7.29 -2.98
CA ILE A 156 -9.04 6.24 -2.60
C ILE A 156 -8.34 5.13 -1.83
N ASN A 157 -7.19 4.63 -2.32
CA ASN A 157 -6.43 3.58 -1.64
C ASN A 157 -5.99 4.00 -0.23
N VAL A 158 -5.49 5.23 -0.09
CA VAL A 158 -5.03 5.78 1.17
C VAL A 158 -6.19 6.07 2.13
N VAL A 159 -7.33 6.54 1.64
CA VAL A 159 -8.57 6.73 2.43
C VAL A 159 -9.08 5.39 2.95
N LEU A 160 -9.19 4.38 2.10
CA LEU A 160 -9.62 3.03 2.52
C LEU A 160 -8.69 2.45 3.58
N SER A 161 -7.37 2.59 3.38
CA SER A 161 -6.37 2.22 4.39
C SER A 161 -6.56 2.97 5.71
N GLY A 162 -6.77 4.28 5.67
CA GLY A 162 -6.97 5.12 6.86
C GLY A 162 -8.25 4.77 7.63
N ILE A 163 -9.35 4.49 6.91
CA ILE A 163 -10.62 4.02 7.48
C ILE A 163 -10.42 2.66 8.15
N ALA A 164 -9.83 1.70 7.44
CA ALA A 164 -9.54 0.37 7.99
C ALA A 164 -8.66 0.44 9.24
N TYR A 165 -7.62 1.30 9.22
CA TYR A 165 -6.75 1.53 10.37
C TYR A 165 -7.50 2.12 11.56
N LYS A 166 -8.37 3.12 11.36
CA LYS A 166 -9.18 3.69 12.44
C LYS A 166 -10.17 2.67 13.02
N ALA A 167 -10.88 1.94 12.15
CA ALA A 167 -11.85 0.92 12.57
C ALA A 167 -11.17 -0.17 13.42
N LEU A 168 -10.00 -0.64 13.00
CA LEU A 168 -9.28 -1.69 13.73
C LEU A 168 -8.53 -1.17 14.96
N LYS A 169 -8.07 0.09 14.98
CA LYS A 169 -7.46 0.72 16.17
C LYS A 169 -8.48 0.90 17.31
N GLN A 170 -9.76 1.06 16.99
CA GLN A 170 -10.84 1.14 17.97
C GLN A 170 -11.29 -0.24 18.46
N SER A 171 -11.02 -1.31 17.71
CA SER A 171 -11.25 -2.69 18.12
C SER A 171 -10.15 -3.21 19.05
N SER A 172 -10.44 -4.22 19.86
CA SER A 172 -9.47 -4.84 20.76
C SER A 172 -8.32 -5.56 20.04
N LEU A 173 -8.24 -5.57 18.71
CA LEU A 173 -7.19 -6.27 17.96
C LEU A 173 -5.83 -5.55 17.94
N LEU A 174 -5.76 -4.25 18.25
CA LEU A 174 -4.51 -3.47 18.21
C LEU A 174 -4.09 -2.87 19.57
N LYS A 175 -4.90 -3.03 20.62
CA LYS A 175 -4.50 -2.69 22.00
C LYS A 175 -3.54 -3.72 22.60
#